data_AF-A0A8H9NS92-F1
#
_entry.id   AF-A0A8H9NS92-F1
#
_cell.length_a   1.000
_cell.length_b   1.000
_cell.length_c   1.000
_cell.angle_alpha   90.00
_cell.angle_beta   90.00
_cell.angle_gamma   90.00
#
_symmetry.space_group_name_H-M   'P 1'
#
loop_
_entity.id
_entity.type
_entity.pdbx_description
1 polymer ?
#
loop_
_entity_poly.entity_id
_entity_poly.type
_entity_poly.pdbx_seq_one_letter_code
_entity_poly.pdbx_strand_id
1 'polypeptide(L)'
;MAKPVSDKYSIIPQEALAWLKAKKLKPGFDYRDVWMEEHSIGFTVAKMTQLDLLADVRQLVEDALENGQTFEQFREVLKPLLVKRGWWGQQLMDDPLTGETRTVQLGSDRRMRVIYDTNMRTARAAGQWQRIERTQRAMPYLVYTVGPSREHRAEHLRWKDVCLPVDHPFWRTHMGPNGWGCKCGTRQISRYEYEQMKANGTINTEAPEVRTVRWVNKRTGEEETIPEGIDPGWAYNPGISRSRELDEQLRRKQEAFDSHSP
;
A
#
# COMPACT_ATOMS: atom_id res chain seq x y z
N MET A 1 11.74 13.56 -43.21
CA MET A 1 11.23 12.33 -42.58
C MET A 1 11.11 12.59 -41.08
N ALA A 2 9.88 12.60 -40.56
CA ALA A 2 9.64 12.83 -39.13
C ALA A 2 10.24 11.69 -38.31
N LYS A 3 11.00 12.03 -37.25
CA LYS A 3 11.52 11.04 -36.29
C LYS A 3 10.33 10.29 -35.67
N PRO A 4 10.36 8.96 -35.57
CA PRO A 4 9.31 8.23 -34.89
C PRO A 4 9.28 8.68 -33.42
N VAL A 5 8.07 9.05 -32.97
CA VAL A 5 7.78 9.39 -31.58
C VAL A 5 8.24 8.22 -30.73
N SER A 6 9.17 8.48 -29.79
CA SER A 6 9.69 7.45 -28.89
C SER A 6 8.52 6.71 -28.24
N ASP A 7 8.55 5.40 -28.36
CA ASP A 7 7.52 4.47 -27.88
C ASP A 7 7.38 4.59 -26.36
N LYS A 8 6.56 5.54 -25.91
CA LYS A 8 6.28 5.85 -24.49
C LYS A 8 5.78 4.62 -23.72
N TYR A 9 5.36 3.57 -24.42
CA TYR A 9 4.67 2.41 -23.86
C TYR A 9 5.58 1.37 -23.17
N SER A 10 6.91 1.44 -23.33
CA SER A 10 7.83 0.40 -22.82
C SER A 10 8.18 0.51 -21.33
N ILE A 11 8.16 1.72 -20.74
CA ILE A 11 8.65 1.97 -19.36
C ILE A 11 7.53 2.29 -18.37
N ILE A 12 6.31 2.57 -18.86
CA ILE A 12 5.18 2.95 -18.01
C ILE A 12 4.66 1.70 -17.26
N PRO A 13 4.52 1.75 -15.93
CA PRO A 13 3.97 0.64 -15.16
C PRO A 13 2.44 0.58 -15.33
N GLN A 14 1.98 0.02 -16.45
CA GLN A 14 0.57 0.02 -16.88
C GLN A 14 -0.37 -0.55 -15.81
N GLU A 15 -0.03 -1.68 -15.18
CA GLU A 15 -0.88 -2.29 -14.15
C GLU A 15 -1.00 -1.41 -12.90
N ALA A 16 0.08 -0.72 -12.52
CA ALA A 16 0.08 0.20 -11.38
C ALA A 16 -0.77 1.45 -11.68
N LEU A 17 -0.67 1.98 -12.90
CA LEU A 17 -1.43 3.13 -13.34
C LEU A 17 -2.92 2.81 -13.46
N ALA A 18 -3.27 1.65 -14.04
CA ALA A 18 -4.64 1.18 -14.13
C ALA A 18 -5.28 1.02 -12.74
N TRP A 19 -4.53 0.44 -11.78
CA TRP A 19 -4.99 0.32 -10.40
C TRP A 19 -5.24 1.67 -9.74
N LEU A 20 -4.35 2.65 -9.93
CA LEU A 20 -4.52 3.99 -9.37
C LEU A 20 -5.72 4.73 -10.00
N LYS A 21 -5.88 4.64 -11.33
CA LYS A 21 -7.00 5.24 -12.07
C LYS A 21 -8.36 4.64 -11.68
N ALA A 22 -8.40 3.37 -11.31
CA ALA A 22 -9.63 2.70 -10.87
C ALA A 22 -10.16 3.20 -9.51
N LYS A 23 -9.34 3.93 -8.73
CA LYS A 23 -9.74 4.42 -7.41
C LYS A 23 -10.76 5.56 -7.50
N LYS A 24 -11.81 5.44 -6.70
CA LYS A 24 -12.81 6.49 -6.47
C LYS A 24 -12.31 7.49 -5.45
N LEU A 25 -12.67 8.76 -5.59
CA LEU A 25 -12.35 9.78 -4.60
C LEU A 25 -13.17 9.54 -3.33
N LYS A 26 -12.49 9.44 -2.18
CA LYS A 26 -13.11 9.29 -0.87
C LYS A 26 -12.49 10.32 0.08
N PRO A 27 -13.10 11.50 0.25
CA PRO A 27 -12.61 12.49 1.21
C PRO A 27 -12.54 11.89 2.62
N GLY A 28 -11.47 12.20 3.34
CA GLY A 28 -11.24 11.65 4.69
C GLY A 28 -10.51 12.65 5.58
N PHE A 29 -10.90 12.70 6.85
CA PHE A 29 -10.29 13.62 7.81
C PHE A 29 -9.06 13.01 8.48
N ASP A 30 -9.15 11.74 8.86
CA ASP A 30 -8.05 10.96 9.43
C ASP A 30 -7.77 9.74 8.55
N TYR A 31 -6.53 9.25 8.56
CA TYR A 31 -6.19 8.03 7.82
C TYR A 31 -6.90 6.80 8.41
N ARG A 32 -7.30 6.87 9.69
CA ARG A 32 -8.05 5.82 10.38
C ARG A 32 -9.54 5.78 10.00
N ASP A 33 -10.03 6.75 9.23
CA ASP A 33 -11.42 6.77 8.72
C ASP A 33 -11.63 5.86 7.51
N VAL A 34 -10.53 5.54 6.81
CA VAL A 34 -10.53 4.63 5.67
C VAL A 34 -9.68 3.44 6.09
N TRP A 35 -10.26 2.24 6.08
CA TRP A 35 -9.60 1.07 6.66
C TRP A 35 -9.18 0.06 5.60
N MET A 36 -7.95 -0.46 5.70
CA MET A 36 -7.38 -1.55 4.87
C MET A 36 -7.83 -1.54 3.40
N GLU A 37 -8.71 -2.46 2.99
CA GLU A 37 -9.13 -2.66 1.60
C GLU A 37 -9.88 -1.45 1.03
N GLU A 38 -10.44 -0.58 1.88
CA GLU A 38 -11.02 0.68 1.43
C GLU A 38 -9.95 1.60 0.82
N HIS A 39 -8.68 1.44 1.19
CA HIS A 39 -7.56 2.10 0.50
C HIS A 39 -7.25 1.49 -0.87
N SER A 40 -7.72 0.27 -1.19
CA SER A 40 -7.55 -0.30 -2.54
C SER A 40 -8.52 0.31 -3.55
N ILE A 41 -9.69 0.74 -3.11
CA ILE A 41 -10.75 1.33 -3.95
C ILE A 41 -10.89 2.85 -3.81
N GLY A 42 -10.46 3.41 -2.68
CA GLY A 42 -10.57 4.83 -2.36
C GLY A 42 -9.22 5.54 -2.49
N PHE A 43 -9.21 6.67 -3.18
CA PHE A 43 -8.14 7.65 -3.07
C PHE A 43 -8.52 8.66 -1.97
N THR A 44 -7.72 8.70 -0.92
CA THR A 44 -7.94 9.54 0.26
C THR A 44 -6.62 10.18 0.67
N VAL A 45 -6.69 11.45 1.07
CA VAL A 45 -5.61 12.16 1.74
C VAL A 45 -6.18 12.73 3.03
N ALA A 46 -5.58 12.38 4.17
CA ALA A 46 -6.07 12.83 5.47
C ALA A 46 -6.14 14.37 5.54
N LYS A 47 -7.28 14.89 6.01
CA LYS A 47 -7.62 16.32 6.12
C LYS A 47 -7.82 17.01 4.78
N MET A 48 -7.99 16.25 3.70
CA MET A 48 -8.37 16.75 2.38
C MET A 48 -9.84 16.39 2.14
N THR A 49 -10.73 17.21 2.69
CA THR A 49 -12.19 17.01 2.62
C THR A 49 -12.81 17.58 1.34
N GLN A 50 -12.13 18.52 0.70
CA GLN A 50 -12.52 19.11 -0.58
C GLN A 50 -12.27 18.11 -1.72
N LEU A 51 -13.35 17.73 -2.42
CA LEU A 51 -13.31 16.72 -3.49
C LEU A 51 -12.45 17.14 -4.68
N ASP A 52 -12.51 18.41 -5.05
CA ASP A 52 -11.75 18.99 -6.16
C ASP A 52 -10.25 19.04 -5.86
N LEU A 53 -9.86 19.44 -4.65
CA LEU A 53 -8.47 19.37 -4.19
C LEU A 53 -7.97 17.91 -4.20
N LEU A 54 -8.79 16.98 -3.71
CA LEU A 54 -8.45 15.55 -3.72
C LEU A 54 -8.32 14.99 -5.15
N ALA A 55 -9.17 15.45 -6.07
CA ALA A 55 -9.10 15.11 -7.50
C ALA A 55 -7.80 15.62 -8.13
N ASP A 56 -7.43 16.87 -7.88
CA ASP A 56 -6.19 17.46 -8.40
C ASP A 56 -4.96 16.68 -7.89
N VAL A 57 -4.93 16.33 -6.60
CA VAL A 57 -3.82 15.56 -6.03
C VAL A 57 -3.76 14.15 -6.61
N ARG A 58 -4.91 13.49 -6.81
CA ARG A 58 -4.94 12.18 -7.49
C ARG A 58 -4.37 12.28 -8.90
N GLN A 59 -4.76 13.29 -9.67
CA GLN A 59 -4.26 13.51 -11.02
C GLN A 59 -2.74 13.73 -11.03
N LEU A 60 -2.21 14.53 -10.11
CA LEU A 60 -0.77 14.75 -10.01
C LEU A 60 0.01 13.47 -9.65
N VAL A 61 -0.56 12.59 -8.83
CA VAL A 61 0.05 11.29 -8.52
C VAL A 61 0.00 10.36 -9.74
N GLU A 62 -1.09 10.36 -10.50
CA GLU A 62 -1.19 9.63 -11.76
C GLU A 62 -0.15 10.10 -12.76
N ASP A 63 -0.03 11.41 -12.97
CA ASP A 63 0.95 12.01 -13.88
C ASP A 63 2.39 11.70 -13.45
N ALA A 64 2.65 11.71 -12.14
CA ALA A 64 3.96 11.36 -11.61
C ALA A 64 4.29 9.88 -11.85
N LEU A 65 3.31 8.98 -11.72
CA LEU A 65 3.51 7.55 -11.96
C LEU A 65 3.67 7.24 -13.45
N GLU A 66 2.88 7.91 -14.30
CA GLU A 66 2.89 7.76 -15.75
C GLU A 66 4.19 8.29 -16.38
N ASN A 67 4.68 9.44 -15.90
CA ASN A 67 5.89 10.07 -16.45
C ASN A 67 7.17 9.73 -15.66
N GLY A 68 7.08 8.91 -14.60
CA GLY A 68 8.22 8.54 -13.77
C GLY A 68 8.87 9.73 -13.05
N GLN A 69 8.08 10.73 -12.65
CA GLN A 69 8.58 11.93 -11.99
C GLN A 69 9.21 11.60 -10.64
N THR A 70 10.23 12.37 -10.23
CA THR A 70 10.80 12.28 -8.88
C THR A 70 9.93 13.00 -7.85
N PHE A 71 10.21 12.80 -6.56
CA PHE A 71 9.53 13.55 -5.51
C PHE A 71 9.77 15.06 -5.63
N GLU A 72 10.98 15.46 -6.03
CA GLU A 72 11.35 16.87 -6.18
C GLU A 72 10.49 17.54 -7.26
N GLN A 73 10.33 16.89 -8.42
CA GLN A 73 9.48 17.36 -9.51
C GLN A 73 8.00 17.39 -9.09
N PHE A 74 7.51 16.33 -8.44
CA PHE A 74 6.15 16.28 -7.91
C PHE A 74 5.89 17.41 -6.90
N ARG A 75 6.85 17.70 -6.01
CA ARG A 75 6.76 18.77 -5.01
C ARG A 75 6.67 20.16 -5.66
N GLU A 76 7.44 20.41 -6.72
CA GLU A 76 7.44 21.69 -7.43
C GLU A 76 6.08 22.03 -8.02
N VAL A 77 5.31 21.02 -8.45
CA VAL A 77 3.96 21.19 -8.97
C VAL A 77 2.92 21.22 -7.85
N LEU A 78 3.00 20.30 -6.89
CA LEU A 78 2.00 20.15 -5.84
C LEU A 78 2.00 21.33 -4.86
N LYS A 79 3.18 21.83 -4.45
CA LYS A 79 3.26 22.86 -3.41
C LYS A 79 2.53 24.16 -3.79
N PRO A 80 2.76 24.77 -4.97
CA PRO A 80 2.01 25.95 -5.39
C PRO A 80 0.50 25.72 -5.44
N LEU A 81 0.06 24.54 -5.89
CA LEU A 81 -1.34 24.16 -5.92
C LEU A 81 -1.92 24.14 -4.49
N LEU A 82 -1.28 23.45 -3.55
CA LEU A 82 -1.74 23.38 -2.15
C LEU A 82 -1.81 24.76 -1.49
N VAL A 83 -0.82 25.62 -1.74
CA VAL A 83 -0.81 27.01 -1.23
C VAL A 83 -1.96 27.81 -1.83
N LYS A 84 -2.15 27.76 -3.15
CA LYS A 84 -3.26 28.44 -3.85
C LYS A 84 -4.62 28.00 -3.34
N ARG A 85 -4.77 26.72 -2.99
CA ARG A 85 -6.00 26.12 -2.46
C ARG A 85 -6.16 26.32 -0.95
N GLY A 86 -5.25 27.05 -0.30
CA GLY A 86 -5.28 27.31 1.13
C GLY A 86 -4.96 26.10 2.02
N TRP A 87 -4.51 24.99 1.44
CA TRP A 87 -4.17 23.76 2.14
C TRP A 87 -2.68 23.72 2.51
N TRP A 88 -2.18 24.71 3.24
CA TRP A 88 -0.75 24.79 3.59
C TRP A 88 -0.52 25.28 5.02
N GLY A 89 0.47 24.70 5.70
CA GLY A 89 0.83 25.10 7.06
C GLY A 89 -0.13 24.54 8.11
N GLN A 90 -0.21 25.24 9.25
CA GLN A 90 -1.12 24.93 10.34
C GLN A 90 -2.40 25.74 10.20
N GLN A 91 -3.55 25.11 10.40
CA GLN A 91 -4.85 25.76 10.39
C GLN A 91 -5.74 25.18 11.50
N LEU A 92 -6.70 25.97 11.96
CA LEU A 92 -7.78 25.49 12.81
C LEU A 92 -8.79 24.75 11.94
N MET A 93 -9.15 23.54 12.35
CA MET A 93 -10.14 22.73 11.65
C MET A 93 -10.97 21.95 12.66
N ASP A 94 -12.26 21.86 12.40
CA ASP A 94 -13.18 21.07 13.22
C ASP A 94 -13.09 19.60 12.84
N ASP A 95 -12.91 18.74 13.83
CA ASP A 95 -12.98 17.30 13.63
C ASP A 95 -14.45 16.88 13.42
N PRO A 96 -14.82 16.33 12.24
CA PRO A 96 -16.22 15.99 11.97
C PRO A 96 -16.76 14.89 12.89
N LEU A 97 -15.90 14.10 13.54
CA LEU A 97 -16.31 13.04 14.45
C LEU A 97 -16.57 13.56 15.87
N THR A 98 -15.74 14.48 16.37
CA THR A 98 -15.82 14.96 17.76
C THR A 98 -16.42 16.35 17.89
N GLY A 99 -16.51 17.11 16.80
CA GLY A 99 -16.96 18.51 16.80
C GLY A 99 -15.96 19.51 17.39
N GLU A 100 -14.75 19.07 17.76
CA GLU A 100 -13.74 19.93 18.39
C GLU A 100 -12.86 20.64 17.35
N THR A 101 -12.68 21.95 17.52
CA THR A 101 -11.69 22.72 16.76
C THR A 101 -10.29 22.41 17.25
N ARG A 102 -9.42 21.95 16.35
CA ARG A 102 -8.01 21.65 16.68
C ARG A 102 -7.07 22.31 15.67
N THR A 103 -5.88 22.70 16.14
CA THR A 103 -4.80 23.11 15.26
C THR A 103 -4.25 21.89 14.54
N VAL A 104 -4.43 21.82 13.23
CA VAL A 104 -4.00 20.72 12.38
C VAL A 104 -2.92 21.17 11.41
N GLN A 105 -1.92 20.31 11.18
CA GLN A 105 -1.01 20.48 10.06
C GLN A 105 -1.70 20.00 8.77
N LEU A 106 -1.84 20.87 7.78
CA LEU A 106 -2.33 20.54 6.43
C LEU A 106 -1.15 20.22 5.50
N GLY A 107 -0.77 21.13 4.60
CA GLY A 107 0.40 20.97 3.75
C GLY A 107 1.72 21.16 4.48
N SER A 108 2.69 20.29 4.21
CA SER A 108 4.11 20.45 4.55
C SER A 108 4.97 19.58 3.64
N ASP A 109 6.25 19.88 3.50
CA ASP A 109 7.19 19.08 2.69
C ASP A 109 7.22 17.60 3.13
N ARG A 110 7.19 17.35 4.45
CA ARG A 110 7.11 15.98 4.99
C ARG A 110 5.82 15.28 4.57
N ARG A 111 4.68 15.96 4.64
CA ARG A 111 3.37 15.37 4.28
C ARG A 111 3.25 15.12 2.78
N MET A 112 3.75 16.03 1.95
CA MET A 112 3.81 15.79 0.50
C MET A 112 4.65 14.54 0.18
N ARG A 113 5.78 14.36 0.87
CA ARG A 113 6.60 13.14 0.72
C ARG A 113 5.83 11.88 1.10
N VAL A 114 5.10 11.91 2.21
CA VAL A 114 4.24 10.78 2.63
C VAL A 114 3.16 10.49 1.59
N ILE A 115 2.46 11.50 1.07
CA ILE A 115 1.43 11.34 0.03
C ILE A 115 2.05 10.69 -1.22
N TYR A 116 3.16 11.23 -1.69
CA TYR A 116 3.88 10.73 -2.85
C TYR A 116 4.33 9.27 -2.63
N ASP A 117 5.17 9.03 -1.62
CA ASP A 117 5.79 7.71 -1.37
C ASP A 117 4.74 6.62 -1.12
N THR A 118 3.69 6.93 -0.36
CA THR A 118 2.63 5.98 -0.03
C THR A 118 1.89 5.56 -1.30
N ASN A 119 1.34 6.51 -2.05
CA ASN A 119 0.57 6.18 -3.26
C ASN A 119 1.44 5.48 -4.30
N MET A 120 2.68 5.96 -4.48
CA MET A 120 3.65 5.42 -5.43
C MET A 120 4.04 3.98 -5.12
N ARG A 121 4.22 3.63 -3.84
CA ARG A 121 4.61 2.27 -3.44
C ARG A 121 3.43 1.33 -3.51
N THR A 122 2.27 1.74 -3.00
CA THR A 122 1.07 0.92 -3.00
C THR A 122 0.60 0.63 -4.43
N ALA A 123 0.63 1.61 -5.33
CA ALA A 123 0.30 1.40 -6.74
C ALA A 123 1.28 0.43 -7.43
N ARG A 124 2.58 0.57 -7.18
CA ARG A 124 3.58 -0.35 -7.74
C ARG A 124 3.44 -1.77 -7.19
N ALA A 125 3.14 -1.93 -5.90
CA ALA A 125 2.87 -3.22 -5.28
C ALA A 125 1.62 -3.89 -5.90
N ALA A 126 0.53 -3.13 -6.08
CA ALA A 126 -0.66 -3.64 -6.76
C ALA A 126 -0.37 -4.09 -8.19
N GLY A 127 0.34 -3.27 -8.97
CA GLY A 127 0.74 -3.64 -10.32
C GLY A 127 1.70 -4.83 -10.35
N GLN A 128 2.59 -4.95 -9.35
CA GLN A 128 3.46 -6.11 -9.21
C GLN A 128 2.66 -7.39 -8.96
N TRP A 129 1.63 -7.34 -8.12
CA TRP A 129 0.79 -8.51 -7.84
C TRP A 129 0.06 -9.00 -9.09
N GLN A 130 -0.51 -8.09 -9.89
CA GLN A 130 -1.15 -8.47 -11.15
C GLN A 130 -0.19 -9.18 -12.10
N ARG A 131 1.08 -8.74 -12.14
CA ARG A 131 2.12 -9.43 -12.89
C ARG A 131 2.42 -10.80 -12.29
N ILE A 132 2.60 -10.89 -10.97
CA ILE A 132 2.83 -12.13 -10.23
C ILE A 132 1.74 -13.16 -10.55
N GLU A 133 0.46 -12.79 -10.45
CA GLU A 133 -0.66 -13.69 -10.77
C GLU A 133 -0.61 -14.18 -12.21
N ARG A 134 -0.23 -13.32 -13.16
CA ARG A 134 -0.10 -13.67 -14.58
C ARG A 134 1.05 -14.64 -14.84
N THR A 135 2.19 -14.47 -14.14
CA THR A 135 3.41 -15.24 -14.38
C THR A 135 3.63 -16.40 -13.41
N GLN A 136 2.73 -16.62 -12.44
CA GLN A 136 2.89 -17.62 -11.38
C GLN A 136 3.15 -19.05 -11.88
N ARG A 137 2.66 -19.41 -13.09
CA ARG A 137 2.94 -20.73 -13.68
C ARG A 137 4.43 -20.93 -13.97
N ALA A 138 5.12 -19.90 -14.43
CA ALA A 138 6.54 -19.93 -14.75
C ALA A 138 7.42 -19.60 -13.54
N MET A 139 6.94 -18.71 -12.67
CA MET A 139 7.64 -18.25 -11.47
C MET A 139 6.74 -18.41 -10.24
N PRO A 140 6.62 -19.64 -9.69
CA PRO A 140 5.60 -19.98 -8.70
C PRO A 140 5.93 -19.58 -7.27
N TYR A 141 7.11 -19.03 -7.00
CA TYR A 141 7.55 -18.69 -5.64
C TYR A 141 7.81 -17.18 -5.51
N LEU A 142 7.56 -16.66 -4.31
CA LEU A 142 7.89 -15.29 -3.92
C LEU A 142 8.89 -15.31 -2.77
N VAL A 143 9.90 -14.46 -2.84
CA VAL A 143 10.86 -14.19 -1.76
C VAL A 143 10.58 -12.81 -1.19
N TYR A 144 10.45 -12.70 0.13
CA TYR A 144 10.32 -11.41 0.80
C TYR A 144 11.68 -10.71 0.84
N THR A 145 11.70 -9.45 0.38
CA THR A 145 12.91 -8.64 0.23
C THR A 145 12.83 -7.40 1.09
N VAL A 146 13.94 -7.09 1.74
CA VAL A 146 14.10 -5.87 2.53
C VAL A 146 14.65 -4.78 1.61
N GLY A 147 14.00 -3.61 1.62
CA GLY A 147 14.36 -2.50 0.73
C GLY A 147 15.64 -1.75 1.14
N PRO A 148 16.00 -0.65 0.46
CA PRO A 148 17.24 0.09 0.69
C PRO A 148 17.17 1.09 1.85
N SER A 149 16.34 0.83 2.87
CA SER A 149 16.32 1.70 4.05
C SER A 149 17.61 1.52 4.85
N ARG A 150 18.11 2.60 5.48
CA ARG A 150 19.28 2.50 6.38
C ARG A 150 18.94 1.67 7.63
N GLU A 151 17.72 1.85 8.13
CA GLU A 151 17.20 1.18 9.31
C GLU A 151 15.93 0.42 8.92
N HIS A 152 15.81 -0.80 9.46
CA HIS A 152 14.68 -1.68 9.23
C HIS A 152 13.97 -1.97 10.56
N ARG A 153 12.65 -2.12 10.50
CA ARG A 153 11.88 -2.68 11.62
C ARG A 153 12.39 -4.10 11.89
N ALA A 154 12.63 -4.45 13.14
CA ALA A 154 13.19 -5.76 13.52
C ALA A 154 12.27 -6.91 13.08
N GLU A 155 10.97 -6.68 13.14
CA GLU A 155 9.92 -7.59 12.70
C GLU A 155 10.05 -7.90 11.19
N HIS A 156 10.38 -6.90 10.37
CA HIS A 156 10.53 -7.09 8.91
C HIS A 156 11.79 -7.88 8.57
N LEU A 157 12.84 -7.80 9.40
CA LEU A 157 14.04 -8.61 9.24
C LEU A 157 13.79 -10.09 9.49
N ARG A 158 12.80 -10.44 10.32
CA ARG A 158 12.38 -11.84 10.53
C ARG A 158 11.74 -12.46 9.29
N TRP A 159 11.21 -11.62 8.40
CA TRP A 159 10.62 -12.06 7.13
C TRP A 159 11.62 -12.06 5.98
N LYS A 160 12.81 -11.51 6.17
CA LYS A 160 13.85 -11.47 5.13
C LYS A 160 14.11 -12.89 4.62
N ASP A 161 14.13 -13.04 3.30
CA ASP A 161 14.43 -14.29 2.61
C ASP A 161 13.39 -15.42 2.85
N VAL A 162 12.24 -15.13 3.48
CA VAL A 162 11.08 -16.03 3.49
C VAL A 162 10.61 -16.24 2.06
N CYS A 163 10.59 -17.50 1.63
CA CYS A 163 10.27 -17.92 0.28
C CYS A 163 9.13 -18.92 0.29
N LEU A 164 7.97 -18.51 -0.22
CA LEU A 164 6.74 -19.29 -0.19
C LEU A 164 6.07 -19.30 -1.58
N PRO A 165 5.25 -20.31 -1.89
CA PRO A 165 4.40 -20.29 -3.08
C PRO A 165 3.57 -19.00 -3.21
N VAL A 166 3.29 -18.56 -4.43
CA VAL A 166 2.50 -17.34 -4.71
C VAL A 166 1.13 -17.35 -4.02
N ASP A 167 0.48 -18.51 -3.95
CA ASP A 167 -0.84 -18.72 -3.36
C ASP A 167 -0.82 -18.87 -1.82
N HIS A 168 0.36 -18.86 -1.20
CA HIS A 168 0.48 -19.00 0.25
C HIS A 168 -0.20 -17.83 0.98
N PRO A 169 -1.02 -18.09 2.03
CA PRO A 169 -1.82 -17.05 2.71
C PRO A 169 -1.00 -15.92 3.34
N PHE A 170 0.29 -16.15 3.63
CA PHE A 170 1.23 -15.13 4.09
C PHE A 170 1.22 -13.86 3.23
N TRP A 171 1.15 -14.00 1.90
CA TRP A 171 1.22 -12.87 0.96
C TRP A 171 -0.03 -12.00 0.92
N ARG A 172 -1.10 -12.41 1.60
CA ARG A 172 -2.31 -11.58 1.74
C ARG A 172 -2.08 -10.35 2.60
N THR A 173 -1.13 -10.43 3.54
CA THR A 173 -0.82 -9.31 4.44
C THR A 173 0.64 -8.89 4.39
N HIS A 174 1.57 -9.78 3.97
CA HIS A 174 3.00 -9.52 4.06
C HIS A 174 3.68 -9.20 2.71
N MET A 175 2.94 -8.94 1.64
CA MET A 175 3.56 -8.60 0.34
C MET A 175 4.32 -7.26 0.38
N GLY A 176 3.88 -6.33 1.22
CA GLY A 176 4.39 -4.98 1.28
C GLY A 176 3.67 -4.01 0.33
N PRO A 177 3.68 -2.70 0.64
CA PRO A 177 4.25 -2.07 1.85
C PRO A 177 3.51 -2.45 3.14
N ASN A 178 4.25 -2.83 4.18
CA ASN A 178 3.67 -3.32 5.46
C ASN A 178 3.52 -2.20 6.51
N GLY A 179 3.58 -0.94 6.08
CA GLY A 179 3.52 0.20 6.98
C GLY A 179 4.10 1.48 6.40
N TRP A 180 3.97 2.56 7.17
CA TRP A 180 4.42 3.89 6.76
C TRP A 180 5.94 3.89 6.51
N GLY A 181 6.34 4.38 5.34
CA GLY A 181 7.75 4.44 4.93
C GLY A 181 8.43 3.08 4.69
N CYS A 182 7.68 1.98 4.72
CA CYS A 182 8.21 0.65 4.40
C CYS A 182 8.69 0.60 2.94
N LYS A 183 9.89 0.04 2.73
CA LYS A 183 10.48 -0.15 1.40
C LYS A 183 10.66 -1.62 1.02
N CYS A 184 10.21 -2.53 1.88
CA CYS A 184 10.23 -3.96 1.62
C CYS A 184 9.25 -4.29 0.49
N GLY A 185 9.44 -5.44 -0.13
CA GLY A 185 8.60 -5.94 -1.20
C GLY A 185 8.85 -7.42 -1.44
N THR A 186 8.37 -7.93 -2.56
CA THR A 186 8.57 -9.33 -2.94
C THR A 186 9.34 -9.45 -4.25
N ARG A 187 10.01 -10.58 -4.45
CA ARG A 187 10.65 -10.95 -5.71
C ARG A 187 10.14 -12.31 -6.15
N GLN A 188 9.65 -12.40 -7.38
CA GLN A 188 9.18 -13.66 -7.94
C GLN A 188 10.36 -14.46 -8.48
N ILE A 189 10.38 -15.78 -8.23
CA ILE A 189 11.44 -16.68 -8.66
C ILE A 189 10.90 -17.95 -9.32
N SER A 190 11.71 -18.52 -10.21
CA SER A 190 11.41 -19.79 -10.87
C SER A 190 11.60 -20.98 -9.94
N ARG A 191 11.05 -22.15 -10.31
CA ARG A 191 11.30 -23.40 -9.58
C ARG A 191 12.79 -23.75 -9.56
N TYR A 192 13.50 -23.54 -10.67
CA TYR A 192 14.94 -23.79 -10.74
C TYR A 192 15.72 -22.93 -9.72
N GLU A 193 15.44 -21.62 -9.70
CA GLU A 193 16.09 -20.71 -8.76
C GLU A 193 15.73 -21.05 -7.30
N TYR A 194 14.47 -21.41 -7.04
CA TYR A 194 14.03 -21.87 -5.72
C TYR A 194 14.84 -23.06 -5.22
N GLU A 195 15.02 -24.11 -6.03
CA GLU A 195 15.81 -25.29 -5.63
C GLU A 195 17.28 -24.93 -5.38
N GLN A 196 17.86 -24.03 -6.18
CA GLN A 196 19.23 -23.54 -5.98
C GLN A 196 19.37 -22.76 -4.67
N MET A 197 18.47 -21.81 -4.41
CA MET A 197 18.48 -21.02 -3.18
C MET A 197 18.24 -21.89 -1.95
N LYS A 198 17.35 -22.88 -2.05
CA LYS A 198 17.08 -23.86 -1.00
C LYS A 198 18.31 -24.71 -0.70
N ALA A 199 18.97 -25.24 -1.73
CA ALA A 199 20.20 -26.03 -1.57
C ALA A 199 21.34 -25.21 -0.95
N ASN A 200 21.43 -23.92 -1.29
CA ASN A 200 22.43 -23.00 -0.75
C ASN A 200 22.08 -22.43 0.63
N GLY A 201 20.89 -22.73 1.18
CA GLY A 201 20.44 -22.21 2.46
C GLY A 201 20.22 -20.69 2.49
N THR A 202 19.95 -20.06 1.35
CA THR A 202 19.76 -18.60 1.25
C THR A 202 18.32 -18.14 1.42
N ILE A 203 17.37 -19.07 1.55
CA ILE A 203 15.94 -18.81 1.77
C ILE A 203 15.40 -19.62 2.93
N ASN A 204 14.35 -19.09 3.56
CA ASN A 204 13.52 -19.83 4.51
C ASN A 204 12.25 -20.32 3.80
N THR A 205 12.07 -21.63 3.71
CA THR A 205 10.91 -22.24 3.03
C THR A 205 9.71 -22.47 3.95
N GLU A 206 9.87 -22.24 5.25
CA GLU A 206 8.80 -22.36 6.23
C GLU A 206 8.20 -20.98 6.51
N ALA A 207 6.86 -20.92 6.50
CA ALA A 207 6.16 -19.70 6.85
C ALA A 207 6.39 -19.39 8.33
N PRO A 208 6.85 -18.17 8.69
CA PRO A 208 6.98 -17.80 10.09
C PRO A 208 5.60 -17.77 10.76
N GLU A 209 5.56 -18.10 12.04
CA GLU A 209 4.36 -17.92 12.85
C GLU A 209 3.91 -16.45 12.81
N VAL A 210 2.71 -16.21 12.29
CA VAL A 210 2.10 -14.88 12.25
C VAL A 210 1.45 -14.60 13.59
N ARG A 211 2.19 -13.97 14.48
CA ARG A 211 1.64 -13.46 15.74
C ARG A 211 0.75 -12.26 15.46
N THR A 212 -0.33 -12.14 16.21
CA THR A 212 -1.26 -11.03 16.08
C THR A 212 -1.33 -10.23 17.36
N VAL A 213 -1.42 -8.91 17.24
CA VAL A 213 -1.59 -7.98 18.35
C VAL A 213 -2.95 -7.31 18.28
N ARG A 214 -3.55 -7.09 19.46
CA ARG A 214 -4.80 -6.34 19.56
C ARG A 214 -4.50 -4.86 19.46
N TRP A 215 -5.18 -4.16 18.57
CA TRP A 215 -5.05 -2.73 18.36
C TRP A 215 -6.43 -2.08 18.45
N VAL A 216 -6.53 -0.99 19.20
CA VAL A 216 -7.79 -0.24 19.33
C VAL A 216 -7.67 1.04 18.51
N ASN A 217 -8.61 1.20 17.58
CA ASN A 217 -8.74 2.42 16.82
C ASN A 217 -9.21 3.53 17.77
N LYS A 218 -8.27 4.37 18.23
CA LYS A 218 -8.59 5.49 19.13
C LYS A 218 -9.58 6.51 18.55
N ARG A 219 -9.90 6.42 17.25
CA ARG A 219 -10.87 7.29 16.59
C ARG A 219 -12.28 6.69 16.58
N THR A 220 -12.43 5.45 16.12
CA THR A 220 -13.76 4.79 16.04
C THR A 220 -14.13 4.01 17.30
N GLY A 221 -13.14 3.67 18.15
CA GLY A 221 -13.30 2.78 19.30
C GLY A 221 -13.27 1.29 18.93
N GLU A 222 -13.17 0.96 17.64
CA GLU A 222 -13.17 -0.43 17.17
C GLU A 222 -11.87 -1.15 17.56
N GLU A 223 -12.01 -2.39 18.02
CA GLU A 223 -10.87 -3.27 18.29
C GLU A 223 -10.59 -4.16 17.08
N GLU A 224 -9.32 -4.26 16.72
CA GLU A 224 -8.86 -5.09 15.62
C GLU A 224 -7.65 -5.94 16.02
N THR A 225 -7.47 -7.02 15.27
CA THR A 225 -6.36 -7.95 15.45
C THR A 225 -5.47 -7.87 14.22
N ILE A 226 -4.27 -7.33 14.37
CA ILE A 226 -3.33 -7.07 13.26
C ILE A 226 -2.08 -7.94 13.40
N PRO A 227 -1.46 -8.41 12.30
CA PRO A 227 -0.18 -9.10 12.37
C PRO A 227 0.91 -8.22 13.02
N GLU A 228 1.68 -8.81 13.94
CA GLU A 228 2.84 -8.17 14.56
C GLU A 228 3.82 -7.69 13.47
N GLY A 229 4.29 -6.45 13.58
CA GLY A 229 5.21 -5.85 12.60
C GLY A 229 4.54 -5.20 11.38
N ILE A 230 3.23 -5.31 11.22
CA ILE A 230 2.46 -4.56 10.21
C ILE A 230 1.77 -3.37 10.88
N ASP A 231 1.95 -2.16 10.33
CA ASP A 231 1.29 -0.97 10.88
C ASP A 231 -0.25 -1.08 10.69
N PRO A 232 -1.08 -0.57 11.63
CA PRO A 232 -2.54 -0.57 11.51
C PRO A 232 -3.00 0.02 10.17
N GLY A 233 -3.93 -0.65 9.48
CA GLY A 233 -4.44 -0.27 8.17
C GLY A 233 -3.61 -0.72 6.97
N TRP A 234 -2.46 -1.39 7.18
CA TRP A 234 -1.58 -1.91 6.12
C TRP A 234 -1.60 -3.43 5.96
N ALA A 235 -2.39 -4.14 6.77
CA ALA A 235 -2.50 -5.60 6.77
C ALA A 235 -3.37 -6.11 5.61
N TYR A 236 -3.06 -5.71 4.38
CA TYR A 236 -3.74 -6.15 3.16
C TYR A 236 -2.78 -6.15 1.96
N ASN A 237 -3.10 -6.92 0.93
CA ASN A 237 -2.36 -6.92 -0.33
C ASN A 237 -3.06 -5.97 -1.32
N PRO A 238 -2.43 -4.86 -1.73
CA PRO A 238 -3.07 -3.87 -2.60
C PRO A 238 -3.52 -4.41 -3.96
N GLY A 239 -2.89 -5.48 -4.44
CA GLY A 239 -3.19 -6.09 -5.73
C GLY A 239 -4.34 -7.10 -5.71
N ILE A 240 -4.76 -7.56 -4.53
CA ILE A 240 -5.92 -8.43 -4.40
C ILE A 240 -7.18 -7.57 -4.49
N SER A 241 -8.13 -7.97 -5.34
CA SER A 241 -9.41 -7.27 -5.48
C SER A 241 -10.22 -7.32 -4.18
N ARG A 242 -10.89 -6.21 -3.81
CA ARG A 242 -11.75 -6.12 -2.63
C ARG A 242 -12.79 -7.26 -2.51
N SER A 243 -13.41 -7.68 -3.61
CA SER A 243 -14.38 -8.79 -3.58
C SER A 243 -13.75 -10.08 -3.07
N ARG A 244 -12.63 -10.50 -3.65
CA ARG A 244 -11.87 -11.67 -3.21
C ARG A 244 -11.43 -11.60 -1.75
N GLU A 245 -11.03 -10.42 -1.28
CA GLU A 245 -10.62 -10.25 0.12
C GLU A 245 -11.81 -10.31 1.07
N LEU A 246 -12.93 -9.66 0.73
CA LEU A 246 -14.16 -9.73 1.53
C LEU A 246 -14.75 -11.14 1.58
N ASP A 247 -14.81 -11.84 0.45
CA ASP A 247 -15.31 -13.21 0.38
C ASP A 247 -14.46 -14.13 1.30
N GLU A 248 -13.15 -13.93 1.33
CA GLU A 248 -12.27 -14.66 2.24
C GLU A 248 -12.48 -14.26 3.71
N GLN A 249 -12.56 -12.97 4.02
CA GLN A 249 -12.80 -12.52 5.39
C GLN A 249 -14.11 -13.06 5.94
N LEU A 250 -15.15 -13.09 5.11
CA LEU A 250 -16.43 -13.72 5.44
C LEU A 250 -16.25 -15.20 5.68
N ARG A 251 -15.52 -15.92 4.81
CA ARG A 251 -15.22 -17.34 5.00
C ARG A 251 -14.49 -17.62 6.32
N ARG A 252 -13.47 -16.83 6.67
CA ARG A 252 -12.73 -16.98 7.94
C ARG A 252 -13.60 -16.69 9.16
N LYS A 253 -14.44 -15.66 9.10
CA LYS A 253 -15.39 -15.35 10.17
C LYS A 253 -16.41 -16.47 10.33
N GLN A 254 -16.86 -17.06 9.22
CA GLN A 254 -17.75 -18.23 9.23
C GLN A 254 -17.05 -19.45 9.84
N GLU A 255 -15.83 -19.80 9.40
CA GLU A 255 -15.05 -20.91 9.96
C GLU A 255 -14.76 -20.72 11.47
N ALA A 256 -14.45 -19.48 11.89
CA ALA A 256 -14.27 -19.13 13.29
C ALA A 256 -15.58 -19.26 14.07
N PHE A 257 -16.71 -18.83 13.50
CA PHE A 257 -18.03 -18.98 14.13
C PHE A 257 -18.44 -20.45 14.24
N ASP A 258 -18.22 -21.24 13.18
CA ASP A 258 -18.57 -22.67 13.11
C ASP A 258 -17.71 -23.49 14.09
N SER A 259 -16.43 -23.15 14.25
CA SER A 259 -15.54 -23.78 15.24
C SER A 259 -15.84 -23.40 16.68
N HIS A 260 -16.57 -22.30 16.92
CA HIS A 260 -17.04 -21.86 18.24
C HIS A 260 -18.52 -22.21 18.50
N SER A 261 -19.22 -22.83 17.54
CA SER A 261 -20.58 -23.33 17.73
C SER A 261 -20.53 -24.76 18.30
N PRO A 262 -21.22 -25.02 19.43
CA PRO A 262 -21.20 -26.31 20.13
C PRO A 262 -21.90 -27.45 19.38
#